data_AF-A0A7V0KJ21-F1
#
_entry.id   AF-A0A7V0KJ21-F1
#
_cell.length_a   1.000
_cell.length_b   1.000
_cell.length_c   1.000
_cell.angle_alpha   90.00
_cell.angle_beta   90.00
_cell.angle_gamma   90.00
#
_symmetry.space_group_name_H-M   'P 1'
#
loop_
_entity.id
_entity.type
_entity.pdbx_description
1 polymer ?
#
loop_
_entity_poly.entity_id
_entity_poly.type
_entity_poly.pdbx_seq_one_letter_code
_entity_poly.pdbx_strand_id
1 'polypeptide(L)'
;MRRKKKEKKPAMIIRLVHRLGYKPGRVASEILEWIEVLVVAGLLAFLVINFVTVRMSVPTGSMIPTIDPHDSFFVDKISYYFRDPHPGDIIVFWHTEAVYINKVTPNTPAGAAGVPSGKQLIGINNEPIFSASGADELIASLPDGTDITLILAGGGRYSLGPKPAGAKSLRDLGITVRERRIRYVKRLIAVGGQTVQIKGGHVYVDGKQLTGPRFDRYYYSNDPRMRYGITPTKVPKGKYFVLGDNSADSYDSR
;
A
#
# COMPACT_ATOMS: atom_id res chain seq x y z
N MET A 1 28.43 -50.69 28.18
CA MET A 1 28.63 -49.25 28.41
C MET A 1 27.27 -48.55 28.45
N ARG A 2 26.75 -48.16 29.63
CA ARG A 2 25.42 -47.51 29.76
C ARG A 2 25.55 -46.03 29.36
N ARG A 3 24.84 -45.59 28.31
CA ARG A 3 24.73 -44.17 27.94
C ARG A 3 24.07 -43.40 29.11
N LYS A 4 24.81 -42.50 29.76
CA LYS A 4 24.22 -41.54 30.72
C LYS A 4 23.18 -40.70 29.99
N LYS A 5 21.93 -40.77 30.44
CA LYS A 5 20.82 -39.95 29.94
C LYS A 5 21.16 -38.49 30.30
N LYS A 6 21.44 -37.64 29.31
CA LYS A 6 21.68 -36.20 29.54
C LYS A 6 20.43 -35.62 30.22
N GLU A 7 20.60 -35.04 31.41
CA GLU A 7 19.52 -34.32 32.08
C GLU A 7 19.07 -33.14 31.22
N LYS A 8 17.75 -33.03 31.01
CA LYS A 8 17.13 -31.97 30.24
C LYS A 8 17.28 -30.67 31.02
N LYS A 9 17.88 -29.64 30.42
CA LYS A 9 17.98 -28.32 31.06
C LYS A 9 16.56 -27.79 31.30
N PRO A 10 16.25 -27.26 32.50
CA PRO A 10 14.92 -26.77 32.80
C PRO A 10 14.57 -25.57 31.91
N ALA A 11 13.28 -25.48 31.57
CA ALA A 11 12.70 -24.38 30.80
C ALA A 11 13.07 -23.01 31.41
N MET A 12 13.21 -21.97 30.59
CA MET A 12 13.58 -20.64 31.05
C MET A 12 12.58 -20.10 32.09
N ILE A 13 11.28 -20.37 31.91
CA ILE A 13 10.22 -19.97 32.83
C ILE A 13 10.35 -20.66 34.19
N ILE A 14 10.75 -21.92 34.24
CA ILE A 14 11.00 -22.64 35.51
C ILE A 14 12.17 -22.02 36.26
N ARG A 15 13.24 -21.64 35.54
CA ARG A 15 14.39 -20.93 36.13
C ARG A 15 14.00 -19.55 36.66
N LEU A 16 13.12 -18.85 35.97
CA LEU A 16 12.59 -17.55 36.40
C LEU A 16 11.72 -17.68 37.66
N VAL A 17 10.79 -18.64 37.68
CA VAL A 17 9.90 -18.92 38.81
C VAL A 17 10.69 -19.35 40.06
N HIS A 18 11.76 -20.16 39.89
CA HIS A 18 12.69 -20.47 40.97
C HIS A 18 13.40 -19.23 41.53
N ARG A 19 13.83 -18.31 40.65
CA ARG A 19 14.47 -17.05 41.06
C ARG A 19 13.52 -16.15 41.85
N LEU A 20 12.22 -16.25 41.61
CA LEU A 20 11.15 -15.57 42.35
C LEU A 20 10.77 -16.28 43.66
N GLY A 21 11.51 -17.31 44.07
CA GLY A 21 11.32 -18.02 45.34
C GLY A 21 10.27 -19.15 45.31
N TYR A 22 9.66 -19.41 44.15
CA TYR A 22 8.65 -20.45 44.01
C TYR A 22 9.23 -21.73 43.42
N LYS A 23 8.98 -22.88 44.05
CA LYS A 23 9.38 -24.20 43.54
C LYS A 23 8.12 -24.95 43.08
N PRO A 24 7.76 -24.90 41.79
CA PRO A 24 6.55 -25.53 41.29
C PRO A 24 6.62 -27.05 41.52
N GLY A 25 5.49 -27.64 41.96
CA GLY A 25 5.35 -29.09 42.02
C GLY A 25 5.47 -29.74 40.64
N ARG A 26 5.59 -31.07 40.59
CA ARG A 26 5.84 -31.81 39.34
C ARG A 26 4.87 -31.45 38.20
N VAL A 27 3.57 -31.49 38.47
CA VAL A 27 2.53 -31.15 37.47
C VAL A 27 2.64 -29.68 37.03
N ALA A 28 2.85 -28.75 37.97
CA ALA A 28 3.01 -27.34 37.65
C ALA A 28 4.26 -27.07 36.81
N SER A 29 5.36 -27.79 37.06
CA SER A 29 6.58 -27.69 36.25
C SER A 29 6.33 -28.18 34.82
N GLU A 30 5.65 -29.31 34.65
CA GLU A 30 5.30 -29.85 33.32
C GLU A 30 4.40 -28.88 32.54
N ILE A 31 3.40 -28.29 33.20
CA ILE A 31 2.53 -27.27 32.60
C ILE A 31 3.33 -26.05 32.15
N LEU A 32 4.22 -25.54 33.02
CA LEU A 32 5.06 -24.38 32.69
C LEU A 32 6.00 -24.65 31.51
N GLU A 33 6.55 -25.88 31.38
CA GLU A 33 7.35 -26.24 30.18
C GLU A 33 6.51 -26.17 28.90
N TRP A 34 5.29 -26.70 28.91
CA TRP A 34 4.40 -26.65 27.75
C TRP A 34 3.97 -25.22 27.41
N ILE A 35 3.71 -24.38 28.41
CA ILE A 35 3.40 -22.96 28.21
C ILE A 35 4.57 -22.25 27.53
N GLU A 36 5.81 -22.44 27.98
CA GLU A 36 6.98 -21.83 27.32
C GLU A 36 7.09 -22.26 25.85
N VAL A 37 6.91 -23.55 25.55
CA VAL A 37 6.95 -24.04 24.18
C VAL A 37 5.86 -23.40 23.32
N LEU A 38 4.63 -23.34 23.83
CA LEU A 38 3.50 -22.72 23.10
C LEU A 38 3.71 -21.22 22.90
N VAL A 39 4.24 -20.51 23.90
CA VAL A 39 4.54 -19.08 23.79
C VAL A 39 5.65 -18.83 22.79
N VAL A 40 6.74 -19.60 22.83
CA VAL A 40 7.85 -19.45 21.87
C VAL A 40 7.39 -19.79 20.45
N ALA A 41 6.65 -20.88 20.27
CA ALA A 41 6.10 -21.27 18.97
C ALA A 41 5.11 -20.23 18.45
N GLY A 42 4.21 -19.72 19.30
CA GLY A 42 3.25 -18.68 18.97
C GLY A 42 3.91 -17.36 18.60
N LEU A 43 4.95 -16.95 19.34
CA LEU A 43 5.74 -15.76 19.04
C LEU A 43 6.49 -15.90 17.72
N LEU A 44 7.11 -17.05 17.46
CA LEU A 44 7.79 -17.32 16.20
C LEU A 44 6.81 -17.29 15.02
N ALA A 45 5.66 -17.96 15.14
CA ALA A 45 4.61 -17.96 14.12
C ALA A 45 4.07 -16.54 13.88
N PHE A 46 3.81 -15.78 14.95
CA PHE A 46 3.39 -14.38 14.88
C PHE A 46 4.41 -13.54 14.11
N LEU A 47 5.71 -13.69 14.41
CA LEU A 47 6.77 -12.94 13.71
C LEU A 47 6.83 -13.32 12.23
N VAL A 48 6.75 -14.60 11.90
CA VAL A 48 6.77 -15.07 10.50
C VAL A 48 5.57 -14.54 9.71
N ILE A 49 4.36 -14.68 10.25
CA ILE A 49 3.11 -14.30 9.58
C ILE A 49 3.03 -12.77 9.36
N ASN A 50 3.51 -11.98 10.32
CA ASN A 50 3.41 -10.53 10.22
C ASN A 50 4.56 -9.90 9.42
N PHE A 51 5.79 -10.39 9.57
CA PHE A 51 6.99 -9.68 9.10
C PHE A 51 7.74 -10.37 7.96
N VAL A 52 7.56 -11.68 7.75
CA VAL A 52 8.38 -12.42 6.77
C VAL A 52 7.68 -12.50 5.41
N THR A 53 6.47 -13.06 5.38
CA THR A 53 5.81 -13.36 4.12
C THR A 53 4.32 -13.06 4.16
N VAL A 54 3.75 -12.73 3.01
CA VAL A 54 2.30 -12.66 2.82
C VAL A 54 1.93 -13.52 1.63
N ARG A 55 1.02 -14.48 1.86
CA ARG A 55 0.37 -15.20 0.76
C ARG A 55 -0.62 -14.28 0.07
N MET A 56 -0.54 -14.20 -1.25
CA MET A 56 -1.48 -13.44 -2.06
C MET A 56 -1.94 -14.28 -3.24
N SER A 57 -3.18 -14.02 -3.69
CA SER A 57 -3.68 -14.50 -4.97
C SER A 57 -3.86 -13.29 -5.90
N VAL A 58 -3.49 -13.44 -7.17
CA VAL A 58 -3.64 -12.39 -8.17
C VAL A 58 -5.05 -12.38 -8.74
N PRO A 59 -5.80 -11.27 -8.63
CA PRO A 59 -7.16 -11.21 -9.13
C PRO A 59 -7.26 -10.82 -10.62
N THR A 60 -6.20 -10.28 -11.24
CA THR A 60 -6.26 -9.67 -12.58
C THR A 60 -5.17 -10.18 -13.52
N GLY A 61 -5.43 -10.10 -14.84
CA GLY A 61 -4.49 -10.48 -15.90
C GLY A 61 -3.44 -9.41 -16.24
N SER A 62 -3.30 -8.36 -15.43
CA SER A 62 -2.42 -7.21 -15.73
C SER A 62 -0.92 -7.53 -15.75
N MET A 63 -0.54 -8.70 -15.23
CA MET A 63 0.85 -9.17 -15.20
C MET A 63 1.11 -10.33 -16.17
N ILE A 64 0.15 -10.71 -17.03
CA ILE A 64 0.35 -11.71 -18.07
C ILE A 64 1.46 -11.23 -19.03
N PRO A 65 2.37 -12.11 -19.49
CA PRO A 65 2.47 -13.56 -19.22
C PRO A 65 3.36 -13.90 -18.01
N THR A 66 3.81 -12.92 -17.23
CA THR A 66 4.71 -13.16 -16.09
C THR A 66 4.00 -13.82 -14.93
N ILE A 67 2.76 -13.43 -14.66
CA ILE A 67 1.91 -13.99 -13.61
C ILE A 67 0.49 -14.12 -14.15
N ASP A 68 -0.10 -15.30 -13.99
CA ASP A 68 -1.46 -15.57 -14.44
C ASP A 68 -2.48 -15.23 -13.34
N PRO A 69 -3.72 -14.88 -13.71
CA PRO A 69 -4.81 -14.76 -12.76
C PRO A 69 -4.96 -16.04 -11.92
N HIS A 70 -5.28 -15.87 -10.64
CA HIS A 70 -5.41 -16.92 -9.63
C HIS A 70 -4.11 -17.56 -9.14
N ASP A 71 -2.96 -17.23 -9.72
CA ASP A 71 -1.67 -17.64 -9.18
C ASP A 71 -1.52 -17.18 -7.73
N SER A 72 -0.98 -18.07 -6.91
CA SER A 72 -0.65 -17.80 -5.52
C SER A 72 0.86 -17.65 -5.37
N PHE A 73 1.29 -16.53 -4.78
CA PHE A 73 2.70 -16.36 -4.44
C PHE A 73 2.89 -15.79 -3.04
N PHE A 74 4.10 -16.01 -2.54
CA PHE A 74 4.58 -15.47 -1.28
C PHE A 74 5.35 -14.18 -1.56
N VAL A 75 4.91 -13.09 -0.94
CA VAL A 75 5.57 -11.79 -1.03
C VAL A 75 6.61 -11.70 0.06
N ASP A 76 7.87 -11.56 -0.35
CA ASP A 76 8.96 -11.23 0.55
C ASP A 76 8.83 -9.79 1.05
N LYS A 77 8.68 -9.64 2.38
CA LYS A 77 8.71 -8.34 3.06
C LYS A 77 10.09 -8.00 3.60
N ILE A 78 10.92 -9.01 3.90
CA ILE A 78 12.17 -8.85 4.63
C ILE A 78 13.13 -7.99 3.82
N SER A 79 13.29 -8.30 2.52
CA SER A 79 14.22 -7.57 1.67
C SER A 79 14.00 -6.06 1.73
N TYR A 80 12.74 -5.61 1.68
CA TYR A 80 12.40 -4.18 1.66
C TYR A 80 12.55 -3.46 3.00
N TYR A 81 12.89 -4.17 4.09
CA TYR A 81 13.35 -3.52 5.33
C TYR A 81 14.84 -3.15 5.30
N PHE A 82 15.63 -3.77 4.41
CA PHE A 82 17.09 -3.61 4.36
C PHE A 82 17.60 -3.00 3.06
N ARG A 83 16.78 -3.00 2.01
CA ARG A 83 17.09 -2.36 0.73
C ARG A 83 15.90 -1.62 0.17
N ASP A 84 16.18 -0.57 -0.59
CA ASP A 84 15.17 0.09 -1.40
C ASP A 84 14.70 -0.82 -2.56
N PRO A 85 13.51 -0.56 -3.12
CA PRO A 85 13.04 -1.27 -4.30
C PRO A 85 13.77 -0.79 -5.56
N HIS A 86 14.14 -1.74 -6.41
CA HIS A 86 14.96 -1.48 -7.58
C HIS A 86 14.13 -1.62 -8.87
N PRO A 87 14.38 -0.82 -9.91
CA PRO A 87 13.83 -1.03 -11.24
C PRO A 87 13.95 -2.50 -11.68
N GLY A 88 12.84 -3.05 -12.15
CA GLY A 88 12.70 -4.46 -12.54
C GLY A 88 12.07 -5.36 -11.47
N ASP A 89 12.03 -4.94 -10.20
CA ASP A 89 11.33 -5.67 -9.13
C ASP A 89 9.83 -5.79 -9.46
N ILE A 90 9.23 -6.95 -9.17
CA ILE A 90 7.76 -7.08 -9.12
C ILE A 90 7.35 -6.74 -7.70
N ILE A 91 6.64 -5.64 -7.54
CA ILE A 91 6.28 -5.10 -6.25
C ILE A 91 4.79 -5.21 -6.01
N VAL A 92 4.46 -5.27 -4.72
CA VAL A 92 3.10 -5.31 -4.23
C VAL A 92 2.89 -4.08 -3.37
N PHE A 93 1.83 -3.33 -3.68
CA PHE A 93 1.48 -2.15 -2.92
C PHE A 93 -0.03 -2.02 -2.79
N TRP A 94 -0.45 -1.29 -1.77
CA TRP A 94 -1.84 -0.93 -1.60
C TRP A 94 -2.20 0.24 -2.52
N HIS A 95 -3.23 0.06 -3.32
CA HIS A 95 -3.82 1.10 -4.15
C HIS A 95 -5.23 1.44 -3.66
N THR A 96 -5.56 2.74 -3.64
CA THR A 96 -6.90 3.21 -3.31
C THR A 96 -7.72 3.30 -4.59
N GLU A 97 -8.75 2.47 -4.72
CA GLU A 97 -9.64 2.50 -5.89
C GLU A 97 -10.77 3.53 -5.75
N ALA A 98 -11.16 3.81 -4.51
CA ALA A 98 -12.25 4.74 -4.23
C ALA A 98 -12.12 5.35 -2.84
N VAL A 99 -12.43 6.64 -2.74
CA VAL A 99 -12.55 7.38 -1.49
C VAL A 99 -14.04 7.64 -1.26
N TYR A 100 -14.63 7.04 -0.23
CA TYR A 100 -16.03 7.24 0.12
C TYR A 100 -16.15 8.21 1.29
N ILE A 101 -17.12 9.12 1.22
CA ILE A 101 -17.50 9.95 2.35
C ILE A 101 -18.16 9.04 3.39
N ASN A 102 -17.52 8.87 4.54
CA ASN A 102 -18.01 8.00 5.61
C ASN A 102 -19.01 8.73 6.51
N LYS A 103 -18.65 9.96 6.92
CA LYS A 103 -19.49 10.80 7.77
C LYS A 103 -19.19 12.28 7.49
N VAL A 104 -20.23 13.09 7.53
CA VAL A 104 -20.16 14.56 7.49
C VAL A 104 -20.60 15.11 8.85
N THR A 105 -19.83 16.04 9.41
CA THR A 105 -20.08 16.63 10.72
C THR A 105 -21.00 17.86 10.58
N PRO A 106 -22.09 17.99 11.36
CA PRO A 106 -22.92 19.19 11.37
C PRO A 106 -22.12 20.46 11.74
N ASN A 107 -22.58 21.64 11.33
CA ASN A 107 -21.95 22.93 11.62
C ASN A 107 -20.48 23.06 11.14
N THR A 108 -20.16 22.38 10.04
CA THR A 108 -18.88 22.50 9.32
C THR A 108 -19.15 22.95 7.87
N PRO A 109 -18.14 23.38 7.09
CA PRO A 109 -18.35 23.73 5.69
C PRO A 109 -19.07 22.64 4.89
N ALA A 110 -18.67 21.37 5.04
CA ALA A 110 -19.35 20.26 4.38
C ALA A 110 -20.76 19.99 4.91
N GLY A 111 -20.97 20.17 6.22
CA GLY A 111 -22.29 20.04 6.83
C GLY A 111 -23.28 21.10 6.34
N ALA A 112 -22.84 22.35 6.27
CA ALA A 112 -23.64 23.47 5.75
C ALA A 112 -23.96 23.31 4.26
N ALA A 113 -23.02 22.77 3.49
CA ALA A 113 -23.21 22.45 2.07
C ALA A 113 -24.10 21.22 1.79
N GLY A 114 -24.58 20.53 2.84
CA GLY A 114 -25.44 19.36 2.69
C GLY A 114 -24.76 18.18 2.00
N VAL A 115 -23.45 18.02 2.18
CA VAL A 115 -22.69 16.94 1.54
C VAL A 115 -23.20 15.57 2.03
N PRO A 116 -23.62 14.66 1.13
CA PRO A 116 -24.14 13.35 1.52
C PRO A 116 -23.02 12.39 1.93
N SER A 117 -23.30 11.56 2.94
CA SER A 117 -22.46 10.41 3.28
C SER A 117 -22.73 9.24 2.33
N GLY A 118 -21.79 8.29 2.24
CA GLY A 118 -21.86 7.09 1.40
C GLY A 118 -21.47 7.30 -0.07
N LYS A 119 -21.38 8.53 -0.55
CA LYS A 119 -20.98 8.86 -1.92
C LYS A 119 -19.46 8.79 -2.11
N GLN A 120 -19.02 8.38 -3.29
CA GLN A 120 -17.61 8.42 -3.66
C GLN A 120 -17.22 9.86 -3.99
N LEU A 121 -16.17 10.35 -3.34
CA LEU A 121 -15.49 11.60 -3.66
C LEU A 121 -14.49 11.32 -4.79
N ILE A 122 -14.65 12.03 -5.92
CA ILE A 122 -13.83 11.81 -7.12
C ILE A 122 -12.93 13.01 -7.44
N GLY A 123 -13.23 14.19 -6.90
CA GLY A 123 -12.38 15.37 -7.10
C GLY A 123 -12.72 16.55 -6.20
N ILE A 124 -11.83 17.53 -6.20
CA ILE A 124 -11.95 18.83 -5.53
C ILE A 124 -11.53 19.91 -6.52
N ASN A 125 -12.33 20.96 -6.71
CA ASN A 125 -12.02 22.08 -7.61
C ASN A 125 -11.62 21.67 -9.05
N ASN A 126 -12.29 20.65 -9.60
CA ASN A 126 -12.00 20.02 -10.89
C ASN A 126 -10.71 19.19 -10.96
N GLU A 127 -9.93 19.15 -9.88
CA GLU A 127 -8.80 18.24 -9.77
C GLU A 127 -9.27 16.87 -9.27
N PRO A 128 -8.91 15.77 -9.96
CA PRO A 128 -9.23 14.43 -9.50
C PRO A 128 -8.45 14.09 -8.23
N ILE A 129 -9.09 13.35 -7.33
CA ILE A 129 -8.42 12.79 -6.15
C ILE A 129 -8.27 11.28 -6.29
N PHE A 130 -7.14 10.75 -5.83
CA PHE A 130 -6.81 9.32 -5.92
C PHE A 130 -6.64 8.65 -4.56
N SER A 131 -6.62 9.44 -3.49
CA SER A 131 -6.51 8.98 -2.10
C SER A 131 -6.96 10.07 -1.14
N ALA A 132 -7.24 9.70 0.10
CA ALA A 132 -7.52 10.66 1.18
C ALA A 132 -6.33 11.59 1.41
N SER A 133 -5.10 11.05 1.44
CA SER A 133 -3.90 11.89 1.62
C SER A 133 -3.67 12.83 0.44
N GLY A 134 -3.94 12.39 -0.80
CA GLY A 134 -3.86 13.28 -1.96
C GLY A 134 -4.90 14.40 -1.93
N ALA A 135 -6.11 14.13 -1.41
CA ALA A 135 -7.12 15.15 -1.19
C ALA A 135 -6.69 16.15 -0.10
N ASP A 136 -6.09 15.67 1.00
CA ASP A 136 -5.55 16.53 2.06
C ASP A 136 -4.38 17.39 1.53
N GLU A 137 -3.45 16.81 0.76
CA GLU A 137 -2.36 17.56 0.09
C GLU A 137 -2.91 18.66 -0.82
N LEU A 138 -3.95 18.36 -1.62
CA LEU A 138 -4.61 19.34 -2.47
C LEU A 138 -5.24 20.47 -1.63
N ILE A 139 -6.02 20.15 -0.60
CA ILE A 139 -6.63 21.15 0.30
C ILE A 139 -5.57 22.01 0.96
N ALA A 140 -4.50 21.41 1.49
CA ALA A 140 -3.39 22.13 2.11
C ALA A 140 -2.68 23.09 1.15
N SER A 141 -2.62 22.75 -0.14
CA SER A 141 -1.99 23.58 -1.17
C SER A 141 -2.82 24.79 -1.60
N LEU A 142 -4.14 24.77 -1.40
CA LEU A 142 -5.04 25.88 -1.76
C LEU A 142 -4.84 27.07 -0.81
N PRO A 143 -4.80 28.32 -1.29
CA PRO A 143 -4.82 29.50 -0.42
C PRO A 143 -6.07 29.53 0.46
N ASP A 144 -5.94 30.06 1.68
CA ASP A 144 -7.10 30.31 2.55
C ASP A 144 -8.10 31.25 1.85
N GLY A 145 -9.39 31.03 2.10
CA GLY A 145 -10.47 31.77 1.42
C GLY A 145 -10.80 31.29 0.01
N THR A 146 -10.01 30.40 -0.59
CA THR A 146 -10.33 29.80 -1.91
C THR A 146 -11.63 29.00 -1.81
N ASP A 147 -12.58 29.23 -2.72
CA ASP A 147 -13.81 28.43 -2.76
C ASP A 147 -13.51 26.95 -3.04
N ILE A 148 -14.07 26.08 -2.21
CA ILE A 148 -13.92 24.63 -2.34
C ILE A 148 -15.22 24.04 -2.91
N THR A 149 -15.09 23.29 -3.99
CA THR A 149 -16.16 22.49 -4.58
C THR A 149 -15.76 21.02 -4.58
N LEU A 150 -16.57 20.17 -3.94
CA LEU A 150 -16.42 18.72 -4.03
C LEU A 150 -17.14 18.18 -5.26
N ILE A 151 -16.54 17.18 -5.88
CA ILE A 151 -17.13 16.44 -7.01
C ILE A 151 -17.35 15.01 -6.55
N LEU A 152 -18.60 14.58 -6.52
CA LEU A 152 -19.02 13.24 -6.13
C LEU A 152 -19.43 12.42 -7.36
N ALA A 153 -19.18 11.11 -7.31
CA ALA A 153 -19.64 10.18 -8.34
C ALA A 153 -21.17 10.27 -8.53
N GLY A 154 -21.62 10.19 -9.78
CA GLY A 154 -23.01 10.40 -10.16
C GLY A 154 -23.39 11.86 -10.40
N GLY A 155 -22.42 12.75 -10.61
CA GLY A 155 -22.63 14.13 -11.10
C GLY A 155 -22.90 15.19 -10.02
N GLY A 156 -22.80 14.84 -8.73
CA GLY A 156 -23.05 15.79 -7.65
C GLY A 156 -21.86 16.74 -7.44
N ARG A 157 -22.10 18.06 -7.58
CA ARG A 157 -21.13 19.10 -7.20
C ARG A 157 -21.64 19.83 -5.97
N TYR A 158 -20.81 19.95 -4.94
CA TYR A 158 -21.17 20.58 -3.67
C TYR A 158 -20.20 21.70 -3.38
N SER A 159 -20.69 22.94 -3.38
CA SER A 159 -19.89 24.12 -3.01
C SER A 159 -19.89 24.25 -1.49
N LEU A 160 -18.69 24.21 -0.91
CA LEU A 160 -18.45 24.35 0.53
C LEU A 160 -18.24 25.82 0.92
N GLY A 161 -18.11 26.71 -0.08
CA GLY A 161 -17.68 28.09 0.12
C GLY A 161 -16.18 28.21 0.40
N PRO A 162 -15.75 29.34 1.01
CA PRO A 162 -14.34 29.65 1.16
C PRO A 162 -13.65 28.69 2.13
N LYS A 163 -12.46 28.24 1.74
CA LYS A 163 -11.57 27.42 2.58
C LYS A 163 -11.32 28.14 3.93
N PRO A 164 -11.66 27.52 5.08
CA PRO A 164 -11.35 28.09 6.39
C PRO A 164 -9.85 28.29 6.59
N ALA A 165 -9.48 29.34 7.32
CA ALA A 165 -8.07 29.67 7.58
C ALA A 165 -7.33 28.49 8.23
N GLY A 166 -6.19 28.11 7.66
CA GLY A 166 -5.36 27.02 8.16
C GLY A 166 -5.93 25.61 7.98
N ALA A 167 -7.06 25.43 7.30
CA ALA A 167 -7.58 24.10 6.96
C ALA A 167 -6.59 23.35 6.04
N LYS A 168 -6.29 22.09 6.34
CA LYS A 168 -5.30 21.29 5.60
C LYS A 168 -5.83 19.93 5.15
N SER A 169 -7.03 19.56 5.60
CA SER A 169 -7.54 18.21 5.37
C SER A 169 -9.04 18.20 5.16
N LEU A 170 -9.54 17.09 4.61
CA LEU A 170 -10.97 16.79 4.54
C LEU A 170 -11.64 16.86 5.92
N ARG A 171 -10.92 16.47 6.98
CA ARG A 171 -11.42 16.53 8.36
C ARG A 171 -11.68 17.96 8.82
N ASP A 172 -10.82 18.91 8.45
CA ASP A 172 -11.00 20.34 8.76
C ASP A 172 -12.22 20.93 8.05
N LEU A 173 -12.60 20.35 6.91
CA LEU A 173 -13.84 20.68 6.21
C LEU A 173 -15.07 19.96 6.77
N GLY A 174 -14.90 19.12 7.80
CA GLY A 174 -15.96 18.34 8.43
C GLY A 174 -16.27 17.00 7.78
N ILE A 175 -15.35 16.46 6.99
CA ILE A 175 -15.52 15.23 6.21
C ILE A 175 -14.59 14.16 6.76
N THR A 176 -15.17 13.00 7.11
CA THR A 176 -14.40 11.78 7.31
C THR A 176 -14.61 10.85 6.13
N VAL A 177 -13.54 10.20 5.69
CA VAL A 177 -13.57 9.31 4.53
C VAL A 177 -13.15 7.88 4.90
N ARG A 178 -13.61 6.92 4.09
CA ARG A 178 -13.17 5.53 4.09
C ARG A 178 -12.64 5.19 2.71
N GLU A 179 -11.43 4.67 2.64
CA GLU A 179 -10.83 4.23 1.39
C GLU A 179 -11.11 2.74 1.13
N ARG A 180 -11.48 2.41 -0.11
CA ARG A 180 -11.43 1.03 -0.59
C ARG A 180 -10.05 0.77 -1.16
N ARG A 181 -9.23 0.06 -0.39
CA ARG A 181 -7.84 -0.26 -0.75
C ARG A 181 -7.72 -1.72 -1.18
N ILE A 182 -7.06 -1.94 -2.31
CA ILE A 182 -6.78 -3.27 -2.86
C ILE A 182 -5.28 -3.40 -3.10
N ARG A 183 -4.73 -4.61 -3.02
CA ARG A 183 -3.32 -4.85 -3.34
C ARG A 183 -3.15 -5.00 -4.84
N TYR A 184 -2.25 -4.22 -5.40
CA TYR A 184 -1.87 -4.28 -6.80
C TYR A 184 -0.48 -4.91 -6.90
N VAL A 185 -0.29 -5.65 -7.99
CA VAL A 185 0.99 -6.27 -8.37
C VAL A 185 1.39 -5.64 -9.68
N LYS A 186 2.58 -5.02 -9.70
CA LYS A 186 3.12 -4.35 -10.89
C LYS A 186 4.63 -4.45 -10.91
N ARG A 187 5.23 -4.25 -12.07
CA ARG A 187 6.68 -4.11 -12.22
C ARG A 187 7.11 -2.69 -11.92
N LEU A 188 8.08 -2.53 -11.04
CA LEU A 188 8.74 -1.25 -10.80
C LEU A 188 9.61 -0.88 -12.01
N ILE A 189 9.36 0.29 -12.58
CA ILE A 189 10.08 0.79 -13.75
C ILE A 189 11.09 1.84 -13.35
N ALA A 190 10.70 2.78 -12.49
CA ALA A 190 11.56 3.87 -12.07
C ALA A 190 11.24 4.35 -10.67
N VAL A 191 12.26 4.87 -9.99
CA VAL A 191 12.16 5.45 -8.66
C VAL A 191 12.20 6.98 -8.73
N GLY A 192 11.86 7.63 -7.62
CA GLY A 192 11.79 9.09 -7.54
C GLY A 192 13.07 9.80 -7.98
N GLY A 193 12.91 10.85 -8.78
CA GLY A 193 13.99 11.63 -9.38
C GLY A 193 14.25 11.28 -10.86
N GLN A 194 13.95 10.04 -11.26
CA GLN A 194 14.15 9.57 -12.63
C GLN A 194 13.06 10.07 -13.59
N THR A 195 13.33 10.02 -14.89
CA THR A 195 12.38 10.34 -15.95
C THR A 195 12.02 9.10 -16.77
N VAL A 196 10.73 8.81 -16.91
CA VAL A 196 10.21 7.69 -17.71
C VAL A 196 9.61 8.19 -19.00
N GLN A 197 9.89 7.48 -20.10
CA GLN A 197 9.21 7.66 -21.38
C GLN A 197 8.96 6.31 -22.05
N ILE A 198 7.79 6.15 -22.67
CA ILE A 198 7.41 4.99 -23.48
C ILE A 198 7.32 5.46 -24.93
N LYS A 199 8.20 4.96 -25.78
CA LYS A 199 8.29 5.37 -27.18
C LYS A 199 8.49 4.13 -28.07
N GLY A 200 7.64 4.00 -29.08
CA GLY A 200 7.70 2.87 -30.01
C GLY A 200 7.52 1.52 -29.33
N GLY A 201 6.72 1.45 -28.26
CA GLY A 201 6.54 0.22 -27.49
C GLY A 201 7.59 -0.06 -26.42
N HIS A 202 8.67 0.72 -26.37
CA HIS A 202 9.79 0.49 -25.46
C HIS A 202 9.83 1.51 -24.34
N VAL A 203 10.27 1.07 -23.16
CA VAL A 203 10.40 1.91 -21.97
C VAL A 203 11.81 2.45 -21.87
N TYR A 204 11.92 3.74 -21.60
CA TYR A 204 13.15 4.47 -21.40
C TYR A 204 13.13 5.08 -20.00
N VAL A 205 14.23 4.95 -19.27
CA VAL A 205 14.44 5.59 -17.97
C VAL A 205 15.70 6.43 -18.08
N ASP A 206 15.58 7.72 -17.76
CA ASP A 206 16.65 8.71 -17.91
C ASP A 206 17.27 8.72 -19.32
N GLY A 207 16.41 8.53 -20.33
CA GLY A 207 16.80 8.47 -21.75
C GLY A 207 17.40 7.14 -22.20
N LYS A 208 17.71 6.21 -21.28
CA LYS A 208 18.24 4.89 -21.60
C LYS A 208 17.12 3.87 -21.71
N GLN A 209 17.08 3.13 -22.82
CA GLN A 209 16.12 2.05 -23.00
C GLN A 209 16.35 0.94 -21.96
N LEU A 210 15.28 0.48 -21.31
CA LEU A 210 15.29 -0.73 -20.51
C LEU A 210 15.37 -1.94 -21.45
N THR A 211 16.35 -2.80 -21.22
CA THR A 211 16.67 -3.96 -22.05
C THR A 211 16.83 -5.21 -21.20
N GLY A 212 16.80 -6.37 -21.84
CA GLY A 212 16.98 -7.68 -21.23
C GLY A 212 15.73 -8.56 -21.39
N PRO A 213 15.80 -9.84 -20.99
CA PRO A 213 14.77 -10.85 -21.30
C PRO A 213 13.34 -10.51 -20.85
N ARG A 214 13.21 -9.54 -19.93
CA ARG A 214 11.96 -9.04 -19.34
C ARG A 214 11.47 -7.73 -19.94
N PHE A 215 12.20 -7.09 -20.85
CA PHE A 215 11.78 -5.83 -21.49
C PHE A 215 11.81 -5.97 -23.01
N ASP A 216 12.72 -6.79 -23.52
CA ASP A 216 12.87 -7.05 -24.96
C ASP A 216 11.64 -7.77 -25.55
N ARG A 217 10.85 -8.46 -24.71
CA ARG A 217 9.67 -9.23 -25.11
C ARG A 217 8.33 -8.52 -24.89
N TYR A 218 8.32 -7.36 -24.22
CA TYR A 218 7.08 -6.63 -23.96
C TYR A 218 7.01 -5.36 -24.77
N TYR A 219 5.88 -5.18 -25.43
CA TYR A 219 5.50 -3.93 -26.07
C TYR A 219 4.52 -3.20 -25.17
N TYR A 220 4.92 -2.02 -24.71
CA TYR A 220 4.09 -1.16 -23.89
C TYR A 220 3.29 -0.20 -24.75
N SER A 221 1.96 -0.27 -24.63
CA SER A 221 1.01 0.68 -25.19
C SER A 221 1.45 2.11 -24.88
N ASN A 222 1.45 2.91 -25.94
CA ASN A 222 1.80 4.32 -25.96
C ASN A 222 0.61 5.16 -26.44
N ASP A 223 -0.61 4.79 -26.02
CA ASP A 223 -1.83 5.54 -26.32
C ASP A 223 -1.67 7.01 -25.90
N PRO A 224 -1.82 7.98 -26.82
CA PRO A 224 -1.66 9.41 -26.52
C PRO A 224 -2.62 9.95 -25.44
N ARG A 225 -3.68 9.21 -25.10
CA ARG A 225 -4.64 9.56 -24.04
C ARG A 225 -4.14 9.22 -22.64
N MET A 226 -3.06 8.45 -22.51
CA MET A 226 -2.45 8.14 -21.22
C MET A 226 -1.87 9.41 -20.61
N ARG A 227 -2.00 9.55 -19.28
CA ARG A 227 -1.62 10.74 -18.55
C ARG A 227 -0.11 10.83 -18.35
N TYR A 228 0.56 9.69 -18.19
CA TYR A 228 1.97 9.65 -17.86
C TYR A 228 2.74 8.65 -18.72
N GLY A 229 4.04 8.87 -18.84
CA GLY A 229 4.97 8.01 -19.56
C GLY A 229 4.95 8.18 -21.09
N ILE A 230 3.93 8.78 -21.71
CA ILE A 230 3.93 9.05 -23.16
C ILE A 230 4.94 10.15 -23.51
N THR A 231 4.84 11.26 -22.79
CA THR A 231 5.87 12.29 -22.77
C THR A 231 6.83 12.01 -21.61
N PRO A 232 8.08 12.53 -21.67
CA PRO A 232 9.04 12.37 -20.57
C PRO A 232 8.42 12.81 -19.24
N THR A 233 8.17 11.84 -18.36
CA THR A 233 7.49 12.05 -17.08
C THR A 233 8.49 11.90 -15.96
N LYS A 234 8.70 12.97 -15.18
CA LYS A 234 9.55 12.93 -14.00
C LYS A 234 8.82 12.26 -12.84
N VAL A 235 9.40 11.21 -12.29
CA VAL A 235 8.90 10.55 -11.09
C VAL A 235 9.22 11.42 -9.88
N PRO A 236 8.23 11.89 -9.10
CA PRO A 236 8.51 12.70 -7.91
C PRO A 236 9.33 11.94 -6.87
N LYS A 237 10.10 12.66 -6.04
CA LYS A 237 10.83 12.06 -4.91
C LYS A 237 9.86 11.29 -4.01
N GLY A 238 10.27 10.10 -3.56
CA GLY A 238 9.44 9.22 -2.72
C GLY A 238 8.24 8.58 -3.44
N LYS A 239 8.13 8.70 -4.77
CA LYS A 239 7.13 8.01 -5.59
C LYS A 239 7.83 7.01 -6.52
N TYR A 240 7.02 6.13 -7.10
CA TYR A 240 7.45 5.08 -8.01
C TYR A 240 6.62 5.12 -9.29
N PHE A 241 7.24 4.76 -10.41
CA PHE A 241 6.54 4.51 -11.66
C PHE A 241 6.49 3.00 -11.90
N VAL A 242 5.30 2.45 -12.08
CA VAL A 242 5.06 1.02 -12.20
C VAL A 242 4.25 0.72 -13.46
N LEU A 243 4.49 -0.44 -14.06
CA LEU A 243 3.75 -0.92 -15.23
C LEU A 243 3.28 -2.36 -15.01
N GLY A 244 2.13 -2.71 -15.60
CA GLY A 244 1.75 -4.11 -15.76
C GLY A 244 2.42 -4.69 -16.98
N ASP A 245 2.87 -5.93 -16.90
CA ASP A 245 3.51 -6.61 -18.04
C ASP A 245 2.51 -6.87 -19.18
N ASN A 246 1.22 -7.06 -18.85
CA ASN A 246 0.15 -7.06 -19.83
C ASN A 246 -0.26 -5.61 -20.13
N SER A 247 0.53 -4.97 -20.97
CA SER A 247 0.39 -3.55 -21.21
C SER A 247 -1.00 -3.13 -21.74
N ALA A 248 -1.73 -4.02 -22.43
CA ALA A 248 -3.03 -3.70 -23.00
C ALA A 248 -4.16 -3.71 -21.96
N ASP A 249 -3.96 -4.40 -20.84
CA ASP A 249 -4.98 -4.62 -19.80
C ASP A 249 -4.38 -4.35 -18.41
N SER A 250 -3.88 -3.14 -18.22
CA SER A 250 -3.24 -2.75 -16.97
C SER A 250 -3.60 -1.32 -16.55
N TYR A 251 -4.29 -1.22 -15.42
CA TYR A 251 -4.35 0.01 -14.63
C TYR A 251 -3.04 0.14 -13.84
N ASP A 252 -2.14 0.97 -14.36
CA ASP A 252 -0.80 1.21 -13.83
C ASP A 252 -0.46 2.70 -13.79
N SER A 253 0.82 3.08 -13.81
CA SER A 253 1.19 4.49 -13.69
C SER A 253 0.85 5.35 -14.91
N ARG A 254 0.50 4.78 -16.06
CA ARG A 254 0.21 5.54 -17.29
C ARG A 254 -1.11 6.29 -17.25
#